data_AF-A0A6C0HU16-F1
#
_entry.id   AF-A0A6C0HU16-F1
#
_cell.length_a   1.000
_cell.length_b   1.000
_cell.length_c   1.000
_cell.angle_alpha   90.00
_cell.angle_beta   90.00
_cell.angle_gamma   90.00
#
_symmetry.space_group_name_H-M   'P 1'
#
loop_
_entity.id
_entity.type
_entity.pdbx_description
1 polymer ?
#
loop_
_entity_poly.entity_id
_entity_poly.type
_entity_poly.pdbx_seq_one_letter_code
_entity_poly.pdbx_strand_id
1 'polypeptide(L)'
;MSDTSIEHDDSSITTFDTNTSQELITSLEYDTTIDENILLDLESEIYTEVDDYTKSNLLDYSSPQFSEKLKEHVTNTMIEATMHAGLCVDTCANRREITMLVQHVIDCYFHSAQIYPVRSYSPDVSVSDLIHPHSTAYIQNKIQELKSQPQPAQRTTEWYEMRHDCITASNIYKALGSPAQMNQLIYEKCLPLTTTNGGMASAPNTSSPTHWGVKYEPVTTAIYEAKYPGNRVDTEFGCIRHPQYSFIGASPDGIVVSGPRIGHMLEIKNTVSREICDIPVPYHWIQCQVQMETCGLDYCDYIQTNIQEVERDIFYEDNMAEYKGIILYLISRTEGAANYKYLYMPLDFPEITPQIVQSWTNVQMSVYGEEYLLFETLYWVLNHVSCVIIPRNRDWFQAALPKFKQLWDIVEYERIHGYGHRMPKKRETRSSKPNQALLVSLLDHDMNVV
;
A
#
# COMPACT_ATOMS: atom_id res chain seq x y z
N MET A 1 45.56 -0.70 11.33
CA MET A 1 46.07 -0.81 12.71
C MET A 1 45.49 0.33 13.53
N SER A 2 44.33 0.05 14.12
CA SER A 2 43.74 0.73 15.27
C SER A 2 42.46 -0.05 15.53
N ASP A 3 42.62 -1.15 16.28
CA ASP A 3 41.53 -1.94 16.82
C ASP A 3 40.80 -1.10 17.87
N THR A 4 39.49 -0.94 17.69
CA THR A 4 38.60 -0.50 18.77
C THR A 4 37.45 -1.49 18.82
N SER A 5 37.60 -2.45 19.73
CA SER A 5 36.59 -3.40 20.15
C SER A 5 35.41 -2.67 20.78
N ILE A 6 34.23 -2.84 20.19
CA ILE A 6 32.96 -2.43 20.77
C ILE A 6 32.50 -3.60 21.65
N GLU A 7 32.57 -3.41 22.97
CA GLU A 7 31.94 -4.29 23.95
C GLU A 7 30.42 -4.13 23.84
N HIS A 8 29.72 -5.25 23.66
CA HIS A 8 28.26 -5.32 23.79
C HIS A 8 27.92 -5.31 25.28
N ASP A 9 27.29 -4.23 25.74
CA ASP A 9 26.75 -4.12 27.10
C ASP A 9 25.36 -4.75 27.10
N ASP A 10 25.29 -5.94 27.70
CA ASP A 10 24.13 -6.83 27.76
C ASP A 10 23.45 -6.62 29.12
N SER A 11 22.80 -5.46 29.33
CA SER A 11 21.86 -5.28 30.44
C SER A 11 20.99 -4.04 30.26
N SER A 12 19.84 -4.20 29.59
CA SER A 12 18.69 -3.33 29.79
C SER A 12 17.43 -4.19 29.83
N ILE A 13 17.20 -4.84 30.97
CA ILE A 13 15.90 -5.43 31.28
C ILE A 13 14.92 -4.26 31.43
N THR A 14 14.08 -4.08 30.41
CA THR A 14 12.99 -3.11 30.40
C THR A 14 11.97 -3.49 31.46
N THR A 15 11.71 -2.60 32.42
CA THR A 15 10.64 -2.77 33.40
C THR A 15 9.28 -2.65 32.69
N PHE A 16 8.57 -3.76 32.58
CA PHE A 16 7.19 -3.84 32.08
C PHE A 16 6.24 -3.09 33.02
N ASP A 17 5.12 -2.57 32.51
CA ASP A 17 4.12 -1.86 33.30
C ASP A 17 3.27 -2.86 34.11
N THR A 18 3.83 -3.32 35.23
CA THR A 18 3.34 -4.43 36.05
C THR A 18 1.90 -4.26 36.54
N ASN A 19 1.42 -3.02 36.69
CA ASN A 19 0.09 -2.75 37.27
C ASN A 19 -1.06 -3.22 36.36
N THR A 20 -0.91 -3.10 35.03
CA THR A 20 -1.96 -3.49 34.08
C THR A 20 -2.00 -5.00 33.90
N SER A 21 -0.83 -5.66 33.84
CA SER A 21 -0.71 -7.12 33.78
C SER A 21 -1.27 -7.83 35.02
N GLN A 22 -1.11 -7.21 36.21
CA GLN A 22 -1.55 -7.79 37.49
C GLN A 22 -3.08 -7.75 37.65
N GLU A 23 -3.76 -6.72 37.15
CA GLU A 23 -5.23 -6.66 37.11
C GLU A 23 -5.84 -7.69 36.15
N LEU A 24 -5.18 -7.98 35.02
CA LEU A 24 -5.67 -8.90 33.98
C LEU A 24 -5.70 -10.38 34.38
N ILE A 25 -4.88 -10.75 35.38
CA ILE A 25 -4.65 -12.15 35.79
C ILE A 25 -5.31 -12.47 37.13
N THR A 26 -5.69 -11.45 37.91
CA THR A 26 -6.42 -11.61 39.18
C THR A 26 -7.82 -12.26 38.96
N SER A 27 -8.27 -12.38 37.71
CA SER A 27 -9.53 -13.05 37.32
C SER A 27 -9.42 -14.57 37.06
N LEU A 28 -8.22 -15.15 37.01
CA LEU A 28 -8.03 -16.57 36.73
C LEU A 28 -8.67 -17.38 37.86
N GLU A 29 -9.68 -18.19 37.54
CA GLU A 29 -10.29 -19.09 38.50
C GLU A 29 -9.29 -20.21 38.83
N TYR A 30 -8.42 -20.06 39.85
CA TYR A 30 -8.09 -21.07 40.88
C TYR A 30 -7.13 -20.56 42.01
N ASP A 31 -7.18 -21.31 43.11
CA ASP A 31 -6.82 -21.10 44.54
C ASP A 31 -5.35 -20.77 44.93
N THR A 32 -4.56 -20.17 44.06
CA THR A 32 -3.22 -19.66 44.43
C THR A 32 -2.95 -18.39 43.64
N THR A 33 -2.84 -17.27 44.36
CA THR A 33 -2.32 -16.00 43.84
C THR A 33 -1.09 -16.26 42.98
N ILE A 34 -1.16 -15.98 41.68
CA ILE A 34 0.00 -15.97 40.80
C ILE A 34 0.96 -14.91 41.37
N ASP A 35 2.08 -15.37 41.89
CA ASP A 35 3.16 -14.50 42.38
C ASP A 35 3.74 -13.72 41.21
N GLU A 36 4.20 -12.48 41.46
CA GLU A 36 4.74 -11.57 40.44
C GLU A 36 5.89 -12.22 39.64
N ASN A 37 6.64 -13.12 40.27
CA ASN A 37 7.71 -13.87 39.61
C ASN A 37 7.19 -14.78 38.48
N ILE A 38 6.06 -15.47 38.68
CA ILE A 38 5.46 -16.34 37.66
C ILE A 38 4.97 -15.51 36.48
N LEU A 39 4.44 -14.32 36.74
CA LEU A 39 4.01 -13.41 35.69
C LEU A 39 5.18 -12.95 34.82
N LEU A 40 6.29 -12.55 35.44
CA LEU A 40 7.50 -12.16 34.72
C LEU A 40 8.06 -13.31 33.87
N ASP A 41 8.05 -14.54 34.40
CA ASP A 41 8.47 -15.73 33.65
C ASP A 41 7.56 -15.98 32.43
N LEU A 42 6.24 -15.83 32.59
CA LEU A 42 5.28 -15.97 31.49
C LEU A 42 5.45 -14.86 30.43
N GLU A 43 5.62 -13.60 30.84
CA GLU A 43 5.88 -12.49 29.92
C GLU A 43 7.16 -12.71 29.12
N SER A 44 8.23 -13.19 29.78
CA SER A 44 9.49 -13.52 29.11
C SER A 44 9.33 -14.65 28.10
N GLU A 45 8.60 -15.72 28.45
CA GLU A 45 8.35 -16.84 27.54
C GLU A 45 7.52 -16.41 26.33
N ILE A 46 6.46 -15.61 26.55
CA ILE A 46 5.64 -15.03 25.48
C ILE A 46 6.51 -14.18 24.55
N TYR A 47 7.39 -13.35 25.12
CA TYR A 47 8.29 -12.52 24.34
C TYR A 47 9.22 -13.36 23.45
N THR A 48 9.81 -14.43 24.00
CA THR A 48 10.65 -15.37 23.24
C THR A 48 9.86 -16.03 22.10
N GLU A 49 8.64 -16.51 22.38
CA GLU A 49 7.81 -17.15 21.36
C GLU A 49 7.41 -16.15 20.25
N VAL A 50 7.15 -14.88 20.61
CA VAL A 50 6.87 -13.81 19.63
C VAL A 50 8.08 -13.56 18.72
N ASP A 51 9.29 -13.48 19.28
CA ASP A 51 10.54 -13.30 18.52
C ASP A 51 10.79 -14.48 17.57
N ASP A 52 10.71 -15.70 18.10
CA ASP A 52 10.96 -16.93 17.34
C ASP A 52 9.95 -17.13 16.21
N TYR A 53 8.67 -16.88 16.48
CA TYR A 53 7.64 -16.92 15.44
C TYR A 53 7.90 -15.86 14.37
N THR A 54 8.17 -14.62 14.75
CA THR A 54 8.38 -13.52 13.80
C THR A 54 9.58 -13.78 12.89
N LYS A 55 10.70 -14.19 13.49
CA LYS A 55 11.94 -14.52 12.80
C LYS A 55 11.78 -15.70 11.83
N SER A 56 10.99 -16.70 12.21
CA SER A 56 10.73 -17.88 11.38
C SER A 56 9.74 -17.61 10.23
N ASN A 57 8.92 -16.57 10.36
CA ASN A 57 7.81 -16.27 9.44
C ASN A 57 7.95 -14.89 8.76
N LEU A 58 9.19 -14.44 8.50
CA LEU A 58 9.45 -13.12 7.93
C LEU A 58 8.70 -12.84 6.63
N LEU A 59 8.50 -13.80 5.72
CA LEU A 59 7.76 -13.52 4.47
C LEU A 59 6.25 -13.30 4.70
N ASP A 60 5.69 -13.94 5.72
CA ASP A 60 4.27 -13.86 6.06
C ASP A 60 3.89 -12.50 6.64
N TYR A 61 4.87 -11.67 7.03
CA TYR A 61 4.67 -10.27 7.46
C TYR A 61 3.91 -9.42 6.43
N SER A 62 4.04 -9.77 5.15
CA SER A 62 3.30 -9.10 4.08
C SER A 62 1.78 -9.32 4.16
N SER A 63 1.33 -10.37 4.84
CA SER A 63 -0.06 -10.72 5.06
C SER A 63 -0.74 -9.78 6.07
N PRO A 64 -1.94 -9.26 5.77
CA PRO A 64 -2.80 -8.58 6.74
C PRO A 64 -3.16 -9.43 7.97
N GLN A 65 -3.06 -10.75 7.87
CA GLN A 65 -3.39 -11.69 8.96
C GLN A 65 -2.18 -12.05 9.83
N PHE A 66 -1.01 -11.46 9.58
CA PHE A 66 0.21 -11.82 10.31
C PHE A 66 0.04 -11.67 11.83
N SER A 67 -0.43 -10.52 12.29
CA SER A 67 -0.63 -10.24 13.72
C SER A 67 -1.62 -11.19 14.38
N GLU A 68 -2.73 -11.51 13.70
CA GLU A 68 -3.72 -12.47 14.21
C GLU A 68 -3.15 -13.89 14.29
N LYS A 69 -2.39 -14.33 13.27
CA LYS A 69 -1.75 -15.66 13.28
C LYS A 69 -0.68 -15.77 14.35
N LEU A 70 0.13 -14.72 14.53
CA LEU A 70 1.13 -14.64 15.61
C LEU A 70 0.42 -14.78 16.96
N LYS A 71 -0.61 -13.97 17.20
CA LYS A 71 -1.39 -14.00 18.45
C LYS A 71 -2.01 -15.37 18.69
N GLU A 72 -2.66 -15.95 17.69
CA GLU A 72 -3.28 -17.28 17.80
C GLU A 72 -2.24 -18.36 18.13
N HIS A 73 -1.11 -18.35 17.42
CA HIS A 73 -0.01 -19.27 17.65
C HIS A 73 0.52 -19.17 19.09
N VAL A 74 0.95 -17.97 19.50
CA VAL A 74 1.52 -17.73 20.83
C VAL A 74 0.49 -18.06 21.93
N THR A 75 -0.78 -17.66 21.75
CA THR A 75 -1.86 -17.96 22.70
C THR A 75 -2.04 -19.46 22.89
N ASN A 76 -2.05 -20.24 21.80
CA ASN A 76 -2.20 -21.69 21.87
C ASN A 76 -0.98 -22.33 22.56
N THR A 77 0.23 -21.91 22.20
CA THR A 77 1.48 -22.36 22.86
C THR A 77 1.44 -22.09 24.36
N MET A 78 1.03 -20.89 24.77
CA MET A 78 0.98 -20.52 26.18
C MET A 78 -0.08 -21.31 26.95
N ILE A 79 -1.26 -21.56 26.38
CA ILE A 79 -2.29 -22.37 27.02
C ILE A 79 -1.79 -23.80 27.26
N GLU A 80 -1.12 -24.40 26.27
CA GLU A 80 -0.54 -25.74 26.43
C GLU A 80 0.55 -25.76 27.51
N ALA A 81 1.43 -24.75 27.52
CA ALA A 81 2.52 -24.63 28.49
C ALA A 81 1.99 -24.45 29.94
N THR A 82 1.03 -23.56 30.15
CA THR A 82 0.45 -23.30 31.48
C THR A 82 -0.34 -24.49 32.00
N MET A 83 -1.04 -25.22 31.13
CA MET A 83 -1.71 -26.47 31.50
C MET A 83 -0.70 -27.56 31.89
N HIS A 84 0.37 -27.73 31.13
CA HIS A 84 1.41 -28.71 31.44
C HIS A 84 2.13 -28.39 32.76
N ALA A 85 2.36 -27.11 33.05
CA ALA A 85 2.93 -26.64 34.31
C ALA A 85 1.96 -26.71 35.50
N GLY A 86 0.68 -27.06 35.26
CA GLY A 86 -0.34 -27.10 36.31
C GLY A 86 -0.77 -25.73 36.82
N LEU A 87 -0.51 -24.66 36.05
CA LEU A 87 -0.82 -23.28 36.40
C LEU A 87 -2.27 -22.91 36.12
N CYS A 88 -2.90 -23.52 35.11
CA CYS A 88 -4.33 -23.30 34.83
C CYS A 88 -5.00 -24.53 34.21
N VAL A 89 -6.33 -24.54 34.27
CA VAL A 89 -7.19 -25.52 33.55
C VAL A 89 -7.74 -24.92 32.27
N ASP A 90 -8.06 -25.76 31.29
CA ASP A 90 -8.64 -25.33 30.01
C ASP A 90 -10.10 -24.89 30.16
N THR A 91 -10.30 -23.63 30.52
CA THR A 91 -11.62 -22.99 30.60
C THR A 91 -11.67 -21.77 29.68
N CYS A 92 -12.87 -21.38 29.26
CA CYS A 92 -13.05 -20.18 28.45
C CYS A 92 -12.53 -18.90 29.14
N ALA A 93 -12.61 -18.83 30.48
CA ALA A 93 -12.08 -17.71 31.26
C ALA A 93 -10.55 -17.66 31.17
N ASN A 94 -9.87 -18.78 31.47
CA ASN A 94 -8.41 -18.84 31.45
C ASN A 94 -7.84 -18.58 30.06
N ARG A 95 -8.48 -19.12 29.00
CA ARG A 95 -8.08 -18.82 27.62
C ARG A 95 -8.17 -17.34 27.31
N ARG A 96 -9.23 -16.66 27.75
CA ARG A 96 -9.42 -15.22 27.53
C ARG A 96 -8.30 -14.43 28.21
N GLU A 97 -7.95 -14.76 29.44
CA GLU A 97 -6.93 -14.05 30.22
C GLU A 97 -5.53 -14.25 29.63
N ILE A 98 -5.17 -15.48 29.26
CA ILE A 98 -3.91 -15.74 28.55
C ILE A 98 -3.88 -14.97 27.22
N THR A 99 -4.99 -14.94 26.47
CA THR A 99 -5.07 -14.18 25.21
C THR A 99 -4.85 -12.68 25.44
N MET A 100 -5.35 -12.14 26.56
CA MET A 100 -5.17 -10.73 26.92
C MET A 100 -3.72 -10.43 27.32
N LEU A 101 -3.09 -11.31 28.11
CA LEU A 101 -1.66 -11.21 28.44
C LEU A 101 -0.80 -11.28 27.17
N VAL A 102 -1.05 -12.26 26.30
CA VAL A 102 -0.34 -12.41 25.03
C VAL A 102 -0.50 -11.17 24.16
N GLN A 103 -1.71 -10.61 24.04
CA GLN A 103 -1.91 -9.37 23.31
C GLN A 103 -1.08 -8.22 23.91
N HIS A 104 -1.08 -8.07 25.24
CA HIS A 104 -0.31 -7.04 25.92
C HIS A 104 1.19 -7.16 25.64
N VAL A 105 1.75 -8.36 25.78
CA VAL A 105 3.18 -8.60 25.52
C VAL A 105 3.52 -8.42 24.04
N ILE A 106 2.64 -8.80 23.10
CA ILE A 106 2.80 -8.51 21.67
C ILE A 106 2.86 -7.00 21.41
N ASP A 107 1.92 -6.24 22.00
CA ASP A 107 1.89 -4.78 21.84
C ASP A 107 3.15 -4.14 22.42
N CYS A 108 3.60 -4.60 23.59
CA CYS A 108 4.88 -4.21 24.17
C CYS A 108 6.04 -4.58 23.24
N TYR A 109 6.16 -5.82 22.78
CA TYR A 109 7.24 -6.28 21.90
C TYR A 109 7.40 -5.36 20.68
N PHE A 110 6.31 -5.08 19.96
CA PHE A 110 6.39 -4.24 18.77
C PHE A 110 6.58 -2.75 19.07
N HIS A 111 6.27 -2.28 20.28
CA HIS A 111 6.46 -0.90 20.69
C HIS A 111 7.86 -0.64 21.32
N SER A 112 8.34 -1.55 22.16
CA SER A 112 9.51 -1.37 23.02
C SER A 112 10.75 -2.13 22.55
N ALA A 113 10.61 -3.34 22.00
CA ALA A 113 11.77 -4.14 21.58
C ALA A 113 12.46 -3.54 20.35
N GLN A 114 11.68 -2.89 19.48
CA GLN A 114 12.13 -2.23 18.25
C GLN A 114 12.94 -3.14 17.30
N ILE A 115 12.87 -4.47 17.48
CA ILE A 115 13.55 -5.45 16.62
C ILE A 115 12.83 -5.51 15.26
N TYR A 116 11.51 -5.71 15.29
CA TYR A 116 10.65 -5.71 14.11
C TYR A 116 9.61 -4.59 14.21
N PRO A 117 9.35 -3.85 13.12
CA PRO A 117 8.35 -2.80 13.15
C PRO A 117 6.94 -3.36 12.92
N VAL A 118 5.91 -2.77 13.51
CA VAL A 118 4.51 -3.09 13.18
C VAL A 118 4.25 -3.01 11.66
N ARG A 119 3.28 -3.76 11.15
CA ARG A 119 2.97 -3.75 9.71
C ARG A 119 2.53 -2.36 9.22
N SER A 120 1.75 -1.66 10.04
CA SER A 120 1.35 -0.27 9.83
C SER A 120 0.87 0.32 11.16
N TYR A 121 1.10 1.61 11.36
CA TYR A 121 0.51 2.33 12.48
C TYR A 121 -0.93 2.78 12.19
N SER A 122 -1.72 2.96 13.24
CA SER A 122 -3.05 3.57 13.18
C SER A 122 -2.99 4.95 12.51
N PRO A 123 -4.03 5.37 11.77
CA PRO A 123 -4.13 6.74 11.24
C PRO A 123 -3.97 7.84 12.29
N ASP A 124 -4.31 7.54 13.56
CA ASP A 124 -4.30 8.51 14.66
C ASP A 124 -2.95 8.62 15.38
N VAL A 125 -1.94 7.84 14.96
CA VAL A 125 -0.62 7.90 15.59
C VAL A 125 0.01 9.28 15.41
N SER A 126 0.59 9.84 16.47
CA SER A 126 1.37 11.06 16.34
C SER A 126 2.73 10.76 15.73
N VAL A 127 3.16 11.58 14.79
CA VAL A 127 4.49 11.47 14.16
C VAL A 127 5.62 11.69 15.18
N SER A 128 5.34 12.39 16.28
CA SER A 128 6.27 12.55 17.42
C SER A 128 6.58 11.24 18.13
N ASP A 129 5.67 10.27 18.04
CA ASP A 129 5.78 8.99 18.74
C ASP A 129 6.51 7.96 17.88
N LEU A 130 6.81 8.31 16.62
CA LEU A 130 7.63 7.51 15.73
C LEU A 130 9.12 7.68 16.05
N ILE A 131 9.85 6.59 15.87
CA ILE A 131 11.30 6.57 16.04
C ILE A 131 11.95 7.05 14.75
N HIS A 132 12.57 8.22 14.78
CA HIS A 132 13.31 8.73 13.63
C HIS A 132 14.79 8.34 13.76
N PRO A 133 15.28 7.28 13.07
CA PRO A 133 16.67 6.82 13.22
C PRO A 133 17.68 7.83 12.66
N HIS A 134 17.20 8.84 11.95
CA HIS A 134 18.00 9.80 11.23
C HIS A 134 17.58 11.24 11.55
N SER A 135 18.55 12.15 11.60
CA SER A 135 18.27 13.57 11.78
C SER A 135 17.60 14.16 10.54
N THR A 136 16.86 15.25 10.71
CA THR A 136 16.26 16.01 9.61
C THR A 136 17.28 16.39 8.52
N ALA A 137 18.50 16.76 8.92
CA ALA A 137 19.57 17.11 7.98
C ALA A 137 20.03 15.91 7.14
N TYR A 138 20.12 14.72 7.73
CA TYR A 138 20.43 13.49 6.99
C TYR A 138 19.34 13.19 5.95
N ILE A 139 18.07 13.27 6.35
CA ILE A 139 16.93 13.02 5.47
C ILE A 139 16.90 14.03 4.31
N GLN A 140 17.15 15.31 4.58
CA GLN A 140 17.25 16.34 3.54
C GLN A 140 18.34 16.02 2.53
N ASN A 141 19.53 15.65 2.99
CA ASN A 141 20.62 15.22 2.10
C ASN A 141 20.20 14.01 1.28
N LYS A 142 19.53 13.02 1.90
CA LYS A 142 19.05 11.84 1.20
C LYS A 142 18.07 12.17 0.08
N ILE A 143 17.13 13.08 0.33
CA ILE A 143 16.18 13.56 -0.68
C ILE A 143 16.93 14.23 -1.85
N GLN A 144 17.95 15.06 -1.57
CA GLN A 144 18.74 15.68 -2.63
C GLN A 144 19.54 14.66 -3.44
N GLU A 145 20.11 13.64 -2.79
CA GLU A 145 20.75 12.53 -3.49
C GLU A 145 19.78 11.85 -4.45
N LEU A 146 18.57 11.50 -4.00
CA LEU A 146 17.55 10.87 -4.83
C LEU A 146 17.20 11.75 -6.04
N LYS A 147 16.97 13.05 -5.83
CA LYS A 147 16.68 14.02 -6.90
C LYS A 147 17.82 14.12 -7.93
N SER A 148 19.07 13.98 -7.51
CA SER A 148 20.22 14.07 -8.40
C SER A 148 20.42 12.84 -9.30
N GLN A 149 19.75 11.73 -9.01
CA GLN A 149 19.86 10.53 -9.81
C GLN A 149 19.17 10.71 -11.18
N PRO A 150 19.65 10.03 -12.25
CA PRO A 150 18.96 9.99 -13.53
C PRO A 150 17.55 9.41 -13.35
N GLN A 151 16.55 10.26 -13.53
CA GLN A 151 15.13 9.90 -13.42
C GLN A 151 14.46 10.28 -14.74
N PRO A 152 14.33 9.33 -15.68
CA PRO A 152 13.65 9.59 -16.95
C PRO A 152 12.25 10.12 -16.71
N ALA A 153 11.87 11.18 -17.43
CA ALA A 153 10.54 11.75 -17.31
C ALA A 153 9.48 10.68 -17.64
N GLN A 154 8.39 10.67 -16.88
CA GLN A 154 7.37 9.63 -17.01
C GLN A 154 6.83 9.56 -18.45
N ARG A 155 6.57 8.34 -18.94
CA ARG A 155 6.04 8.06 -20.30
C ARG A 155 6.99 8.41 -21.46
N THR A 156 8.28 8.67 -21.19
CA THR A 156 9.33 8.76 -22.21
C THR A 156 9.86 7.38 -22.60
N THR A 157 10.57 7.28 -23.73
CA THR A 157 11.20 6.02 -24.17
C THR A 157 12.20 5.51 -23.13
N GLU A 158 13.02 6.40 -22.60
CA GLU A 158 14.03 6.12 -21.58
C GLU A 158 13.38 5.58 -20.28
N TRP A 159 12.18 6.09 -19.95
CA TRP A 159 11.39 5.58 -18.82
C TRP A 159 10.90 4.14 -19.06
N TYR A 160 10.41 3.84 -20.26
CA TYR A 160 10.00 2.47 -20.62
C TYR A 160 11.19 1.51 -20.64
N GLU A 161 12.32 1.92 -21.20
CA GLU A 161 13.57 1.15 -21.23
C GLU A 161 14.05 0.83 -19.82
N MET A 162 14.12 1.84 -18.96
CA MET A 162 14.52 1.67 -17.56
C MET A 162 13.62 0.69 -16.81
N ARG A 163 12.29 0.79 -16.99
CA ARG A 163 11.33 -0.11 -16.34
C ARG A 163 11.34 -1.51 -16.91
N HIS A 164 11.71 -1.68 -18.17
CA HIS A 164 11.84 -3.02 -18.77
C HIS A 164 13.04 -3.76 -18.20
N ASP A 165 14.12 -3.05 -17.91
CA ASP A 165 15.36 -3.60 -17.38
C ASP A 165 15.41 -3.76 -15.85
N CYS A 166 14.25 -3.71 -15.18
CA CYS A 166 14.12 -4.05 -13.76
C CYS A 166 12.73 -4.59 -13.43
N ILE A 167 12.57 -5.19 -12.26
CA ILE A 167 11.28 -5.44 -11.62
C ILE A 167 10.90 -4.18 -10.83
N THR A 168 9.70 -3.67 -11.06
CA THR A 168 9.24 -2.43 -10.42
C THR A 168 8.52 -2.74 -9.11
N ALA A 169 8.64 -1.87 -8.11
CA ALA A 169 7.98 -2.05 -6.81
C ALA A 169 6.48 -2.40 -6.91
N SER A 170 5.76 -1.83 -7.89
CA SER A 170 4.33 -2.08 -8.10
C SER A 170 3.96 -3.48 -8.63
N ASN A 171 4.92 -4.26 -9.14
CA ASN A 171 4.67 -5.63 -9.63
C ASN A 171 5.57 -6.70 -9.00
N ILE A 172 6.53 -6.31 -8.15
CA ILE A 172 7.47 -7.23 -7.50
C ILE A 172 6.78 -8.25 -6.59
N TYR A 173 5.62 -7.92 -6.02
CA TYR A 173 4.81 -8.85 -5.24
C TYR A 173 4.45 -10.14 -6.01
N LYS A 174 4.38 -10.09 -7.35
CA LYS A 174 4.13 -11.28 -8.18
C LYS A 174 5.24 -12.33 -8.03
N ALA A 175 6.45 -11.94 -7.65
CA ALA A 175 7.56 -12.85 -7.36
C ALA A 175 7.36 -13.68 -6.08
N LEU A 176 6.51 -13.22 -5.17
CA LEU A 176 6.11 -13.94 -3.95
C LEU A 176 4.74 -14.64 -4.11
N GLY A 177 4.12 -14.47 -5.27
CA GLY A 177 2.78 -14.96 -5.55
C GLY A 177 2.75 -16.40 -6.06
N SER A 178 1.60 -16.77 -6.60
CA SER A 178 1.38 -18.06 -7.24
C SER A 178 2.30 -18.26 -8.47
N PRO A 179 2.53 -19.52 -8.91
CA PRO A 179 3.24 -19.79 -10.16
C PRO A 179 2.67 -19.06 -11.37
N ALA A 180 1.35 -18.82 -11.40
CA ALA A 180 0.71 -18.06 -12.47
C ALA A 180 1.14 -16.58 -12.47
N GLN A 181 1.24 -15.94 -11.30
CA GLN A 181 1.70 -14.55 -11.16
C GLN A 181 3.18 -14.42 -11.51
N MET A 182 4.02 -15.35 -11.05
CA MET A 182 5.43 -15.39 -11.42
C MET A 182 5.59 -15.56 -12.94
N ASN A 183 4.89 -16.52 -13.55
CA ASN A 183 4.90 -16.73 -15.00
C ASN A 183 4.48 -15.48 -15.78
N GLN A 184 3.42 -14.81 -15.32
CA GLN A 184 2.96 -13.57 -15.92
C GLN A 184 4.05 -12.50 -15.88
N LEU A 185 4.67 -12.26 -14.73
CA LEU A 185 5.73 -11.25 -14.59
C LEU A 185 6.95 -11.58 -15.47
N ILE A 186 7.38 -12.85 -15.47
CA ILE A 186 8.51 -13.29 -16.28
C ILE A 186 8.20 -13.06 -17.76
N TYR A 187 7.03 -13.50 -18.24
CA TYR A 187 6.63 -13.31 -19.62
C TYR A 187 6.55 -11.83 -20.00
N GLU A 188 5.95 -10.98 -19.15
CA GLU A 188 5.90 -9.52 -19.33
C GLU A 188 7.30 -8.90 -19.49
N LYS A 189 8.29 -9.36 -18.71
CA LYS A 189 9.68 -8.86 -18.76
C LYS A 189 10.51 -9.45 -19.88
N CYS A 190 10.15 -10.62 -20.42
CA CYS A 190 10.83 -11.21 -21.57
C CYS A 190 10.35 -10.66 -22.91
N LEU A 191 9.14 -10.10 -22.99
CA LEU A 191 8.65 -9.45 -24.21
C LEU A 191 9.59 -8.33 -24.66
N PRO A 192 9.90 -8.21 -25.96
CA PRO A 192 10.69 -7.10 -26.47
C PRO A 192 9.99 -5.77 -26.17
N LEU A 193 10.78 -4.74 -25.89
CA LEU A 193 10.29 -3.37 -25.87
C LEU A 193 9.77 -3.01 -27.26
N THR A 194 8.47 -3.11 -27.46
CA THR A 194 7.82 -2.44 -28.58
C THR A 194 7.77 -0.95 -28.27
N THR A 195 8.78 -0.22 -28.76
CA THR A 195 8.75 1.25 -28.93
C THR A 195 7.75 1.68 -30.02
N THR A 196 7.11 0.72 -30.69
CA THR A 196 6.17 0.91 -31.79
C THR A 196 4.71 0.81 -31.32
N ASN A 197 4.20 1.88 -30.71
CA ASN A 197 2.96 2.42 -31.25
C ASN A 197 3.39 3.52 -32.23
N GLY A 198 3.71 3.12 -33.46
CA GLY A 198 3.97 4.08 -34.53
C GLY A 198 2.74 4.98 -34.70
N GLY A 199 2.85 6.25 -34.31
CA GLY A 199 2.02 7.36 -34.79
C GLY A 199 0.52 7.35 -34.50
N MET A 200 -0.06 6.27 -33.98
CA MET A 200 -1.46 6.20 -33.57
C MET A 200 -1.52 5.77 -32.11
N ALA A 201 -1.22 6.71 -31.21
CA ALA A 201 -1.68 6.59 -29.84
C ALA A 201 -3.22 6.51 -29.91
N SER A 202 -3.77 5.31 -29.72
CA SER A 202 -5.20 5.17 -29.44
C SER A 202 -5.53 6.16 -28.32
N ALA A 203 -6.57 6.97 -28.52
CA ALA A 203 -6.96 7.97 -27.53
C ALA A 203 -7.01 7.30 -26.14
N PRO A 204 -6.28 7.84 -25.15
CA PRO A 204 -6.21 7.25 -23.82
C PRO A 204 -7.62 7.04 -23.27
N ASN A 205 -7.90 5.84 -22.76
CA ASN A 205 -9.22 5.52 -22.22
C ASN A 205 -9.43 6.26 -20.89
N THR A 206 -10.05 7.43 -20.98
CA THR A 206 -10.30 8.33 -19.85
C THR A 206 -11.35 7.80 -18.86
N SER A 207 -12.05 6.72 -19.18
CA SER A 207 -12.97 6.03 -18.27
C SER A 207 -12.34 4.82 -17.56
N SER A 208 -11.06 4.54 -17.78
CA SER A 208 -10.39 3.42 -17.12
C SER A 208 -10.07 3.71 -15.65
N PRO A 209 -10.11 2.71 -14.75
CA PRO A 209 -9.69 2.88 -13.35
C PRO A 209 -8.24 3.37 -13.19
N THR A 210 -7.35 3.00 -14.12
CA THR A 210 -5.98 3.53 -14.19
C THR A 210 -5.94 5.02 -14.46
N HIS A 211 -6.81 5.51 -15.35
CA HIS A 211 -6.93 6.94 -15.61
C HIS A 211 -7.52 7.68 -14.42
N TRP A 212 -8.48 7.08 -13.72
CA TRP A 212 -9.00 7.61 -12.46
C TRP A 212 -7.88 7.84 -11.43
N GLY A 213 -7.02 6.84 -11.26
CA GLY A 213 -5.83 6.93 -10.41
C GLY A 213 -4.99 8.17 -10.73
N VAL A 214 -4.57 8.30 -11.98
CA VAL A 214 -3.74 9.42 -12.46
C VAL A 214 -4.45 10.77 -12.32
N LYS A 215 -5.75 10.84 -12.66
CA LYS A 215 -6.54 12.07 -12.62
C LYS A 215 -6.62 12.63 -11.20
N TYR A 216 -6.78 11.78 -10.19
CA TYR A 216 -7.02 12.22 -8.81
C TYR A 216 -5.78 12.21 -7.92
N GLU A 217 -4.62 11.80 -8.43
CA GLU A 217 -3.35 11.86 -7.69
C GLU A 217 -3.01 13.28 -7.22
N PRO A 218 -3.10 14.36 -8.05
CA PRO A 218 -2.83 15.72 -7.57
C PRO A 218 -3.83 16.19 -6.50
N VAL A 219 -5.09 15.75 -6.59
CA VAL A 219 -6.13 16.08 -5.61
C VAL A 219 -5.80 15.42 -4.26
N THR A 220 -5.44 14.14 -4.27
CA THR A 220 -5.09 13.41 -3.05
C THR A 220 -3.81 13.96 -2.40
N THR A 221 -2.82 14.39 -3.19
CA THR A 221 -1.64 15.08 -2.66
C THR A 221 -2.04 16.39 -1.96
N ALA A 222 -2.90 17.19 -2.57
CA ALA A 222 -3.38 18.44 -1.95
C ALA A 222 -4.19 18.18 -0.67
N ILE A 223 -5.04 17.14 -0.66
CA ILE A 223 -5.78 16.71 0.54
C ILE A 223 -4.81 16.27 1.63
N TYR A 224 -3.75 15.53 1.29
CA TYR A 224 -2.73 15.09 2.24
C TYR A 224 -2.02 16.29 2.90
N GLU A 225 -1.62 17.30 2.11
CA GLU A 225 -0.98 18.51 2.65
C GLU A 225 -1.92 19.35 3.53
N ALA A 226 -3.22 19.39 3.20
CA ALA A 226 -4.24 20.04 4.02
C ALA A 226 -4.49 19.29 5.34
N LYS A 227 -4.57 17.95 5.28
CA LYS A 227 -4.77 17.07 6.43
C LYS A 227 -3.59 17.11 7.41
N TYR A 228 -2.36 17.32 6.91
CA TYR A 228 -1.16 17.40 7.74
C TYR A 228 -0.42 18.73 7.54
N PRO A 229 -0.90 19.82 8.19
CA PRO A 229 -0.36 21.16 8.01
C PRO A 229 1.16 21.26 8.26
N GLY A 230 1.82 22.07 7.44
CA GLY A 230 3.27 22.25 7.48
C GLY A 230 4.06 21.22 6.66
N ASN A 231 3.43 20.12 6.22
CA ASN A 231 4.05 19.23 5.26
C ASN A 231 3.99 19.78 3.84
N ARG A 232 5.02 19.48 3.05
CA ARG A 232 5.03 19.69 1.59
C ARG A 232 5.51 18.43 0.90
N VAL A 233 4.80 18.02 -0.13
CA VAL A 233 5.11 16.83 -0.93
C VAL A 233 5.71 17.26 -2.25
N ASP A 234 6.82 16.65 -2.61
CA ASP A 234 7.36 16.72 -3.95
C ASP A 234 6.98 15.45 -4.71
N THR A 235 6.28 15.63 -5.83
CA THR A 235 5.75 14.57 -6.70
C THR A 235 6.54 14.41 -8.00
N GLU A 236 7.71 15.05 -8.13
CA GLU A 236 8.52 15.01 -9.36
C GLU A 236 9.52 13.83 -9.40
N PHE A 237 9.36 12.84 -8.52
CA PHE A 237 10.20 11.65 -8.51
C PHE A 237 9.81 10.68 -9.65
N GLY A 238 10.80 10.26 -10.43
CA GLY A 238 10.67 9.33 -11.53
C GLY A 238 10.89 7.88 -11.11
N CYS A 239 11.48 7.09 -12.02
CA CYS A 239 11.93 5.75 -11.67
C CYS A 239 13.34 5.82 -11.07
N ILE A 240 13.51 5.23 -9.89
CA ILE A 240 14.75 5.18 -9.12
C ILE A 240 15.20 3.71 -9.10
N ARG A 241 16.46 3.42 -9.44
CA ARG A 241 17.02 2.05 -9.32
C ARG A 241 17.54 1.83 -7.91
N HIS A 242 17.39 0.61 -7.41
CA HIS A 242 18.00 0.22 -6.16
C HIS A 242 19.53 0.27 -6.28
N PRO A 243 20.25 0.95 -5.37
CA PRO A 243 21.68 1.22 -5.51
C PRO A 243 22.54 -0.06 -5.57
N GLN A 244 22.15 -1.10 -4.83
CA GLN A 244 22.85 -2.40 -4.81
C GLN A 244 22.27 -3.46 -5.76
N TYR A 245 21.00 -3.34 -6.15
CA TYR A 245 20.24 -4.40 -6.82
C TYR A 245 19.59 -3.81 -8.07
N SER A 246 20.37 -3.59 -9.12
CA SER A 246 19.94 -2.87 -10.34
C SER A 246 18.70 -3.46 -11.03
N PHE A 247 18.37 -4.72 -10.75
CA PHE A 247 17.17 -5.41 -11.19
C PHE A 247 15.90 -5.03 -10.42
N ILE A 248 15.99 -4.15 -9.42
CA ILE A 248 14.86 -3.60 -8.65
C ILE A 248 14.80 -2.09 -8.91
N GLY A 249 13.59 -1.60 -9.20
CA GLY A 249 13.33 -0.16 -9.31
C GLY A 249 12.02 0.24 -8.62
N ALA A 250 11.95 1.50 -8.19
CA ALA A 250 10.78 2.07 -7.53
C ALA A 250 10.41 3.42 -8.16
N SER A 251 9.14 3.77 -8.09
CA SER A 251 8.64 5.10 -8.43
C SER A 251 7.69 5.48 -7.31
N PRO A 252 8.11 6.32 -6.34
CA PRO A 252 7.18 6.86 -5.36
C PRO A 252 6.22 7.86 -6.01
N ASP A 253 5.00 7.97 -5.48
CA ASP A 253 4.05 8.99 -5.93
C ASP A 253 4.45 10.37 -5.39
N GLY A 254 5.14 10.41 -4.24
CA GLY A 254 5.80 11.61 -3.75
C GLY A 254 6.69 11.35 -2.54
N ILE A 255 7.43 12.37 -2.12
CA ILE A 255 8.20 12.37 -0.87
C ILE A 255 7.94 13.70 -0.15
N VAL A 256 7.70 13.64 1.16
CA VAL A 256 7.55 14.83 2.00
C VAL A 256 8.92 15.50 2.17
N VAL A 257 9.05 16.74 1.67
CA VAL A 257 10.32 17.49 1.64
C VAL A 257 10.45 18.54 2.74
N SER A 258 9.36 18.84 3.44
CA SER A 258 9.34 19.72 4.61
C SER A 258 8.23 19.33 5.56
N GLY A 259 8.34 19.76 6.83
CA GLY A 259 7.32 19.54 7.86
C GLY A 259 7.64 18.39 8.80
N PRO A 260 6.71 18.06 9.73
CA PRO A 260 6.91 16.99 10.72
C PRO A 260 7.16 15.60 10.11
N ARG A 261 6.65 15.35 8.90
CA ARG A 261 6.76 14.05 8.20
C ARG A 261 7.89 14.02 7.17
N ILE A 262 8.87 14.91 7.26
CA ILE A 262 9.97 14.99 6.28
C ILE A 262 10.64 13.62 6.06
N GLY A 263 10.81 13.22 4.80
CA GLY A 263 11.35 11.92 4.41
C GLY A 263 10.32 10.80 4.34
N HIS A 264 9.08 11.02 4.77
CA HIS A 264 8.01 10.06 4.50
C HIS A 264 7.76 10.02 3.00
N MET A 265 7.78 8.81 2.44
CA MET A 265 7.31 8.55 1.09
C MET A 265 5.78 8.63 1.08
N LEU A 266 5.19 8.97 -0.04
CA LEU A 266 3.74 8.98 -0.25
C LEU A 266 3.38 7.93 -1.30
N GLU A 267 2.44 7.06 -0.96
CA GLU A 267 1.84 6.08 -1.87
C GLU A 267 0.33 6.30 -1.91
N ILE A 268 -0.18 6.73 -3.06
CA ILE A 268 -1.55 7.19 -3.29
C ILE A 268 -2.36 6.09 -3.97
N LYS A 269 -3.55 5.81 -3.43
CA LYS A 269 -4.55 4.92 -4.03
C LYS A 269 -5.92 5.57 -4.07
N ASN A 270 -6.28 6.08 -5.24
CA ASN A 270 -7.62 6.59 -5.52
C ASN A 270 -8.53 5.41 -5.91
N THR A 271 -9.43 4.99 -5.02
CA THR A 271 -10.34 3.86 -5.26
C THR A 271 -11.69 4.34 -5.77
N VAL A 272 -12.20 3.73 -6.84
CA VAL A 272 -13.53 4.07 -7.39
C VAL A 272 -14.64 3.32 -6.63
N SER A 273 -14.48 2.00 -6.48
CA SER A 273 -15.53 1.11 -5.97
C SER A 273 -15.12 0.28 -4.76
N ARG A 274 -13.83 0.26 -4.41
CA ARG A 274 -13.33 -0.54 -3.30
C ARG A 274 -13.52 0.22 -1.99
N GLU A 275 -14.15 -0.42 -1.02
CA GLU A 275 -14.20 0.05 0.37
C GLU A 275 -12.80 0.23 0.93
N ILE A 276 -12.58 1.40 1.52
CA ILE A 276 -11.31 1.78 2.12
C ILE A 276 -11.31 1.30 3.57
N CYS A 277 -10.23 0.65 3.97
CA CYS A 277 -9.94 0.33 5.36
C CYS A 277 -8.49 0.69 5.68
N ASP A 278 -8.17 0.81 6.96
CA ASP A 278 -6.84 1.20 7.46
C ASP A 278 -5.80 0.07 7.38
N ILE A 279 -6.13 -1.04 6.70
CA ILE A 279 -5.24 -2.18 6.55
C ILE A 279 -4.73 -2.24 5.11
N PRO A 280 -3.45 -1.93 4.85
CA PRO A 280 -2.87 -2.04 3.52
C PRO A 280 -3.00 -3.47 2.99
N VAL A 281 -3.44 -3.64 1.75
CA VAL A 281 -3.44 -4.95 1.10
C VAL A 281 -2.02 -5.46 0.85
N PRO A 282 -1.80 -6.78 0.80
CA PRO A 282 -0.44 -7.34 0.74
C PRO A 282 0.43 -6.75 -0.37
N TYR A 283 -0.11 -6.59 -1.57
CA TYR A 283 0.64 -6.10 -2.72
C TYR A 283 1.01 -4.61 -2.62
N HIS A 284 0.17 -3.77 -2.01
CA HIS A 284 0.52 -2.36 -1.74
C HIS A 284 1.53 -2.27 -0.60
N TRP A 285 1.39 -3.07 0.45
CA TRP A 285 2.37 -3.09 1.54
C TRP A 285 3.76 -3.50 1.02
N ILE A 286 3.83 -4.56 0.19
CA ILE A 286 5.07 -4.99 -0.48
C ILE A 286 5.64 -3.87 -1.36
N GLN A 287 4.80 -3.15 -2.10
CA GLN A 287 5.22 -2.01 -2.91
C GLN A 287 5.88 -0.92 -2.05
N CYS A 288 5.25 -0.53 -0.94
CA CYS A 288 5.80 0.45 0.01
C CYS A 288 7.15 -0.02 0.58
N GLN A 289 7.28 -1.28 0.98
CA GLN A 289 8.54 -1.82 1.49
C GLN A 289 9.68 -1.71 0.48
N VAL A 290 9.43 -2.09 -0.77
CA VAL A 290 10.45 -2.03 -1.83
C VAL A 290 10.77 -0.60 -2.25
N GLN A 291 9.79 0.30 -2.21
CA GLN A 291 9.98 1.75 -2.39
C GLN A 291 10.91 2.32 -1.32
N MET A 292 10.62 2.07 -0.04
CA MET A 292 11.44 2.51 1.10
C MET A 292 12.85 1.92 1.07
N GLU A 293 12.97 0.65 0.71
CA GLU A 293 14.27 0.00 0.53
C GLU A 293 15.09 0.65 -0.58
N THR A 294 14.48 0.84 -1.76
CA THR A 294 15.12 1.43 -2.93
C THR A 294 15.54 2.87 -2.70
N CYS A 295 14.70 3.67 -2.04
CA CYS A 295 14.96 5.08 -1.79
C CYS A 295 15.81 5.32 -0.53
N GLY A 296 15.96 4.31 0.33
CA GLY A 296 16.69 4.43 1.59
C GLY A 296 15.99 5.34 2.59
N LEU A 297 14.66 5.28 2.67
CA LEU A 297 13.82 6.02 3.61
C LEU A 297 13.09 5.04 4.54
N ASP A 298 12.61 5.52 5.70
CA ASP A 298 12.13 4.63 6.78
C ASP A 298 10.61 4.54 6.90
N TYR A 299 9.88 5.49 6.31
CA TYR A 299 8.42 5.57 6.42
C TYR A 299 7.77 5.85 5.08
N CYS A 300 6.59 5.25 4.87
CA CYS A 300 5.71 5.52 3.76
C CYS A 300 4.30 5.78 4.29
N ASP A 301 3.76 6.95 3.99
CA ASP A 301 2.37 7.29 4.21
C ASP A 301 1.54 6.70 3.05
N TYR A 302 0.79 5.65 3.36
CA TYR A 302 -0.11 5.00 2.43
C TYR A 302 -1.49 5.64 2.54
N ILE A 303 -1.85 6.46 1.56
CA ILE A 303 -3.11 7.20 1.53
C ILE A 303 -4.07 6.61 0.50
N GLN A 304 -5.31 6.40 0.93
CA GLN A 304 -6.41 5.94 0.11
C GLN A 304 -7.52 6.98 0.13
N THR A 305 -8.07 7.31 -1.03
CA THR A 305 -9.21 8.23 -1.15
C THR A 305 -10.32 7.60 -1.99
N ASN A 306 -11.56 7.81 -1.54
CA ASN A 306 -12.76 7.55 -2.33
C ASN A 306 -13.31 8.91 -2.73
N ILE A 307 -12.92 9.35 -3.92
CA ILE A 307 -13.43 10.57 -4.53
C ILE A 307 -14.61 10.16 -5.43
N GLN A 308 -15.66 10.97 -5.45
CA GLN A 308 -16.80 10.78 -6.35
C GLN A 308 -17.03 12.02 -7.18
N GLU A 309 -17.27 11.81 -8.47
CA GLU A 309 -17.78 12.85 -9.36
C GLU A 309 -19.29 12.92 -9.21
N VAL A 310 -19.79 14.13 -8.96
CA VAL A 310 -21.21 14.40 -8.71
C VAL A 310 -21.74 15.42 -9.71
N GLU A 311 -23.05 15.46 -9.87
CA GLU A 311 -23.66 16.49 -10.71
C GLU A 311 -23.50 17.88 -10.07
N ARG A 312 -23.48 18.91 -10.92
CA ARG A 312 -23.27 20.30 -10.52
C ARG A 312 -24.22 20.75 -9.40
N ASP A 313 -25.50 20.46 -9.53
CA ASP A 313 -26.50 20.96 -8.58
C ASP A 313 -26.32 20.26 -7.21
N ILE A 314 -26.08 18.95 -7.23
CA ILE A 314 -25.74 18.16 -6.03
C ILE A 314 -24.49 18.72 -5.34
N PHE A 315 -23.43 19.05 -6.10
CA PHE A 315 -22.18 19.60 -5.57
C PHE A 315 -22.37 20.88 -4.74
N TYR A 316 -23.26 21.78 -5.20
CA TYR A 316 -23.52 23.04 -4.51
C TYR A 316 -24.49 22.88 -3.33
N GLU A 317 -25.35 21.86 -3.36
CA GLU A 317 -26.24 21.52 -2.25
C GLU A 317 -25.54 20.73 -1.13
N ASP A 318 -24.47 20.01 -1.46
CA ASP A 318 -23.68 19.23 -0.49
C ASP A 318 -22.93 20.14 0.48
N ASN A 319 -23.32 20.09 1.75
CA ASN A 319 -22.68 20.79 2.86
C ASN A 319 -21.94 19.85 3.82
N MET A 320 -21.90 18.55 3.52
CA MET A 320 -21.36 17.50 4.40
C MET A 320 -19.94 17.08 4.03
N ALA A 321 -19.57 17.16 2.74
CA ALA A 321 -18.24 16.77 2.29
C ALA A 321 -17.14 17.66 2.90
N GLU A 322 -16.16 17.05 3.57
CA GLU A 322 -15.00 17.77 4.17
C GLU A 322 -14.15 18.45 3.08
N TYR A 323 -13.94 17.75 1.96
CA TYR A 323 -13.26 18.29 0.78
C TYR A 323 -14.13 18.10 -0.45
N LYS A 324 -14.22 19.14 -1.26
CA LYS A 324 -14.85 19.10 -2.58
C LYS A 324 -14.15 20.10 -3.50
N GLY A 325 -14.20 19.88 -4.81
CA GLY A 325 -13.52 20.77 -5.75
C GLY A 325 -13.97 20.63 -7.20
N ILE A 326 -13.28 21.40 -8.04
CA ILE A 326 -13.56 21.53 -9.48
C ILE A 326 -12.32 21.09 -10.26
N ILE A 327 -12.53 20.36 -11.35
CA ILE A 327 -11.50 20.08 -12.35
C ILE A 327 -12.02 20.52 -13.72
N LEU A 328 -11.22 21.29 -14.47
CA LEU A 328 -11.48 21.55 -15.89
C LEU A 328 -10.82 20.47 -16.72
N TYR A 329 -11.62 19.74 -17.50
CA TYR A 329 -11.14 18.79 -18.48
C TYR A 329 -11.04 19.49 -19.84
N LEU A 330 -9.80 19.66 -20.30
CA LEU A 330 -9.47 20.28 -21.57
C LEU A 330 -9.05 19.24 -22.62
N ILE A 331 -9.44 19.46 -23.87
CA ILE A 331 -9.02 18.67 -25.04
C ILE A 331 -8.30 19.55 -26.06
N SER A 332 -7.27 19.00 -26.72
CA SER A 332 -6.54 19.70 -27.77
C SER A 332 -7.47 20.11 -28.93
N ARG A 333 -7.27 21.32 -29.47
CA ARG A 333 -7.95 21.78 -30.69
C ARG A 333 -7.41 21.13 -31.97
N THR A 334 -6.19 20.59 -31.92
CA THR A 334 -5.54 20.00 -33.10
C THR A 334 -6.03 18.56 -33.32
N GLU A 335 -6.72 18.33 -34.44
CA GLU A 335 -7.13 16.99 -34.84
C GLU A 335 -5.92 16.04 -34.96
N GLY A 336 -6.03 14.84 -34.37
CA GLY A 336 -4.97 13.83 -34.37
C GLY A 336 -3.96 13.93 -33.23
N ALA A 337 -3.94 15.02 -32.46
CA ALA A 337 -3.19 15.10 -31.21
C ALA A 337 -4.07 14.55 -30.06
N ALA A 338 -3.87 13.29 -29.67
CA ALA A 338 -4.56 12.65 -28.54
C ALA A 338 -4.09 13.20 -27.18
N ASN A 339 -4.18 14.52 -27.00
CA ASN A 339 -3.69 15.23 -25.82
C ASN A 339 -4.86 15.87 -25.07
N TYR A 340 -5.06 15.44 -23.82
CA TYR A 340 -5.94 16.06 -22.85
C TYR A 340 -5.14 16.78 -21.77
N LYS A 341 -5.79 17.68 -21.02
CA LYS A 341 -5.22 18.32 -19.84
C LYS A 341 -6.28 18.48 -18.76
N TYR A 342 -5.90 18.22 -17.51
CA TYR A 342 -6.72 18.54 -16.34
C TYR A 342 -6.16 19.76 -15.64
N LEU A 343 -7.01 20.73 -15.33
CA LEU A 343 -6.68 21.85 -14.46
C LEU A 343 -7.45 21.71 -13.16
N TYR A 344 -6.73 21.74 -12.05
CA TYR A 344 -7.28 21.50 -10.72
C TYR A 344 -7.50 22.84 -10.02
N MET A 345 -8.70 23.07 -9.52
CA MET A 345 -8.95 24.24 -8.67
C MET A 345 -8.27 24.02 -7.31
N PRO A 346 -7.45 24.97 -6.82
CA PRO A 346 -6.81 24.87 -5.51
C PRO A 346 -7.80 24.63 -4.36
N LEU A 347 -7.39 23.83 -3.37
CA LEU A 347 -8.25 23.47 -2.22
C LEU A 347 -8.43 24.62 -1.21
N ASP A 348 -7.55 25.61 -1.22
CA ASP A 348 -7.55 26.76 -0.31
C ASP A 348 -8.49 27.89 -0.77
N PHE A 349 -9.33 27.65 -1.79
CA PHE A 349 -10.36 28.60 -2.17
C PHE A 349 -11.38 28.77 -1.02
N PRO A 350 -11.62 30.00 -0.55
CA PRO A 350 -12.44 30.24 0.64
C PRO A 350 -13.92 29.90 0.43
N GLU A 351 -14.41 30.02 -0.81
CA GLU A 351 -15.77 29.63 -1.17
C GLU A 351 -15.80 29.16 -2.64
N ILE A 352 -16.55 28.10 -2.92
CA ILE A 352 -16.75 27.59 -4.28
C ILE A 352 -18.19 27.91 -4.70
N THR A 353 -18.40 29.10 -5.26
CA THR A 353 -19.69 29.53 -5.84
C THR A 353 -19.67 29.43 -7.37
N PRO A 354 -20.83 29.33 -8.04
CA PRO A 354 -20.90 29.34 -9.50
C PRO A 354 -20.17 30.52 -10.16
N GLN A 355 -20.25 31.71 -9.54
CA GLN A 355 -19.60 32.92 -10.06
C GLN A 355 -18.07 32.82 -9.96
N ILE A 356 -17.55 32.35 -8.82
CA ILE A 356 -16.11 32.16 -8.62
C ILE A 356 -15.57 31.11 -9.59
N VAL A 357 -16.27 29.98 -9.74
CA VAL A 357 -15.90 28.91 -10.68
C VAL A 357 -15.89 29.44 -12.12
N GLN A 358 -16.86 30.26 -12.51
CA GLN A 358 -16.88 30.87 -13.84
C GLN A 358 -15.72 31.84 -14.04
N SER A 359 -15.44 32.70 -13.05
CA SER A 359 -14.31 33.63 -13.10
C SER A 359 -12.98 32.90 -13.21
N TRP A 360 -12.77 31.86 -12.42
CA TRP A 360 -11.58 31.01 -12.48
C TRP A 360 -11.47 30.30 -13.84
N THR A 361 -12.58 29.74 -14.34
CA THR A 361 -12.64 29.12 -15.68
C THR A 361 -12.22 30.11 -16.77
N ASN A 362 -12.73 31.35 -16.73
CA ASN A 362 -12.36 32.39 -17.70
C ASN A 362 -10.87 32.72 -17.66
N VAL A 363 -10.26 32.76 -16.47
CA VAL A 363 -8.80 32.96 -16.31
C VAL A 363 -8.02 31.79 -16.87
N GLN A 364 -8.43 30.55 -16.59
CA GLN A 364 -7.75 29.38 -17.17
C GLN A 364 -7.89 29.35 -18.70
N MET A 365 -9.06 29.69 -19.23
CA MET A 365 -9.31 29.71 -20.67
C MET A 365 -8.65 30.89 -21.39
N SER A 366 -8.30 31.99 -20.72
CA SER A 366 -7.47 33.03 -21.33
C SER A 366 -6.01 32.60 -21.50
N VAL A 367 -5.54 31.66 -20.67
CA VAL A 367 -4.18 31.10 -20.73
C VAL A 367 -4.11 29.92 -21.72
N TYR A 368 -5.07 29.00 -21.66
CA TYR A 368 -5.01 27.73 -22.41
C TYR A 368 -5.95 27.66 -23.61
N GLY A 369 -6.85 28.64 -23.78
CA GLY A 369 -7.96 28.56 -24.75
C GLY A 369 -7.54 28.64 -26.22
N GLU A 370 -6.32 29.08 -26.52
CA GLU A 370 -5.77 29.06 -27.89
C GLU A 370 -5.43 27.64 -28.35
N GLU A 371 -4.87 26.81 -27.46
CA GLU A 371 -4.45 25.43 -27.76
C GLU A 371 -5.54 24.40 -27.41
N TYR A 372 -6.36 24.69 -26.41
CA TYR A 372 -7.32 23.76 -25.85
C TYR A 372 -8.77 24.28 -25.89
N LEU A 373 -9.70 23.34 -25.93
CA LEU A 373 -11.13 23.55 -25.69
C LEU A 373 -11.50 22.99 -24.33
N LEU A 374 -12.34 23.71 -23.59
CA LEU A 374 -13.00 23.17 -22.40
C LEU A 374 -14.01 22.11 -22.87
N PHE A 375 -13.74 20.85 -22.54
CA PHE A 375 -14.62 19.74 -22.83
C PHE A 375 -15.69 19.59 -21.74
N GLU A 376 -15.26 19.61 -20.48
CA GLU A 376 -16.15 19.39 -19.35
C GLU A 376 -15.62 20.06 -18.07
N THR A 377 -16.54 20.51 -17.22
CA THR A 377 -16.25 20.92 -15.84
C THR A 377 -16.71 19.80 -14.92
N LEU A 378 -15.78 19.22 -14.20
CA LEU A 378 -15.99 18.08 -13.33
C LEU A 378 -16.08 18.55 -11.89
N TYR A 379 -17.13 18.11 -11.20
CA TYR A 379 -17.40 18.43 -9.81
C TYR A 379 -17.14 17.17 -8.98
N TRP A 380 -16.31 17.27 -7.95
CA TRP A 380 -15.97 16.10 -7.13
C TRP A 380 -16.10 16.40 -5.64
N VAL A 381 -16.46 15.36 -4.89
CA VAL A 381 -16.52 15.34 -3.42
C VAL A 381 -15.66 14.20 -2.89
N LEU A 382 -15.03 14.40 -1.74
CA LEU A 382 -14.33 13.35 -1.02
C LEU A 382 -15.30 12.67 -0.06
N ASN A 383 -15.54 11.37 -0.25
CA ASN A 383 -16.39 10.59 0.63
C ASN A 383 -15.64 9.99 1.80
N HIS A 384 -14.43 9.48 1.54
CA HIS A 384 -13.63 8.82 2.54
C HIS A 384 -12.15 8.97 2.25
N VAL A 385 -11.36 9.13 3.31
CA VAL A 385 -9.90 9.15 3.27
C VAL A 385 -9.35 8.33 4.42
N SER A 386 -8.37 7.48 4.13
CA SER A 386 -7.58 6.76 5.12
C SER A 386 -6.12 7.00 4.81
N CYS A 387 -5.31 7.25 5.83
CA CYS A 387 -3.87 7.41 5.69
C CYS A 387 -3.19 6.71 6.85
N VAL A 388 -2.42 5.67 6.54
CA VAL A 388 -1.66 4.90 7.54
C VAL A 388 -0.17 4.98 7.25
N ILE A 389 0.63 4.89 8.31
CA ILE A 389 2.08 4.95 8.22
C ILE A 389 2.61 3.52 8.16
N ILE A 390 3.34 3.19 7.11
CA ILE A 390 4.02 1.91 6.94
C ILE A 390 5.50 2.12 7.24
N PRO A 391 6.05 1.54 8.32
CA PRO A 391 7.48 1.53 8.58
C PRO A 391 8.21 0.53 7.70
N ARG A 392 9.47 0.81 7.38
CA ARG A 392 10.35 -0.09 6.64
C ARG A 392 10.76 -1.29 7.48
N ASN A 393 10.49 -2.49 6.99
CA ASN A 393 10.93 -3.76 7.55
C ASN A 393 12.09 -4.33 6.72
N ARG A 394 13.31 -4.12 7.22
CA ARG A 394 14.56 -4.52 6.55
C ARG A 394 14.70 -6.04 6.50
N ASP A 395 14.37 -6.74 7.58
CA ASP A 395 14.47 -8.21 7.66
C ASP A 395 13.50 -8.90 6.70
N TRP A 396 12.28 -8.37 6.56
CA TRP A 396 11.34 -8.81 5.54
C TRP A 396 11.95 -8.68 4.14
N PHE A 397 12.54 -7.52 3.82
CA PHE A 397 13.16 -7.31 2.51
C PHE A 397 14.31 -8.28 2.27
N GLN A 398 15.19 -8.49 3.26
CA GLN A 398 16.30 -9.44 3.16
C GLN A 398 15.80 -10.89 2.95
N ALA A 399 14.74 -11.29 3.65
CA ALA A 399 14.11 -12.60 3.44
C ALA A 399 13.48 -12.75 2.04
N ALA A 400 12.92 -11.67 1.49
CA ALA A 400 12.25 -11.67 0.19
C ALA A 400 13.23 -11.55 -1.00
N LEU A 401 14.37 -10.90 -0.81
CA LEU A 401 15.36 -10.61 -1.85
C LEU A 401 15.82 -11.86 -2.65
N PRO A 402 16.10 -13.03 -2.05
CA PRO A 402 16.44 -14.23 -2.81
C PRO A 402 15.35 -14.67 -3.81
N LYS A 403 14.06 -14.47 -3.46
CA LYS A 403 12.93 -14.79 -4.34
C LYS A 403 12.86 -13.81 -5.51
N PHE A 404 13.10 -12.53 -5.26
CA PHE A 404 13.18 -11.50 -6.30
C PHE A 404 14.32 -11.78 -7.27
N LYS A 405 15.50 -12.11 -6.74
CA LYS A 405 16.68 -12.46 -7.55
C LYS A 405 16.44 -13.71 -8.38
N GLN A 406 15.87 -14.76 -7.79
CA GLN A 406 15.54 -15.99 -8.50
C GLN A 406 14.61 -15.73 -9.69
N LEU A 407 13.57 -14.90 -9.52
CA LEU A 407 12.68 -14.57 -10.63
C LEU A 407 13.41 -13.79 -11.72
N TRP A 408 14.25 -12.82 -11.35
CA TRP A 408 15.01 -12.04 -12.31
C TRP A 408 16.02 -12.88 -13.10
N ASP A 409 16.67 -13.84 -12.46
CA ASP A 409 17.62 -14.74 -13.12
C ASP A 409 16.94 -15.58 -14.20
N ILE A 410 15.68 -15.96 -13.97
CA ILE A 410 14.86 -16.63 -14.99
C ILE A 410 14.57 -15.67 -16.16
N VAL A 411 14.25 -14.41 -15.87
CA VAL A 411 14.02 -13.39 -16.92
C VAL A 411 15.27 -13.21 -17.78
N GLU A 412 16.43 -13.01 -17.16
CA GLU A 412 17.71 -12.83 -17.87
C GLU A 412 18.04 -14.04 -18.74
N TYR A 413 17.86 -15.25 -18.19
CA TYR A 413 18.07 -16.49 -18.93
C TYR A 413 17.12 -16.62 -20.13
N GLU A 414 15.81 -16.45 -19.92
CA GLU A 414 14.81 -16.71 -20.97
C GLU A 414 14.72 -15.62 -22.03
N ARG A 415 15.15 -14.39 -21.73
CA ARG A 415 15.35 -13.35 -22.75
C ARG A 415 16.30 -13.80 -23.86
N ILE A 416 17.31 -14.62 -23.51
CA ILE A 416 18.33 -15.13 -24.44
C ILE A 416 17.91 -16.48 -25.03
N HIS A 417 17.37 -17.38 -24.21
CA HIS A 417 17.12 -18.78 -24.59
C HIS A 417 15.69 -19.05 -25.10
N GLY A 418 14.80 -18.06 -25.01
CA GLY A 418 13.41 -18.14 -25.44
C GLY A 418 12.43 -18.29 -24.27
N TYR A 419 11.28 -17.62 -24.39
CA TYR A 419 10.22 -17.51 -23.37
C TYR A 419 8.84 -17.96 -23.87
N GLY A 420 8.76 -18.60 -25.05
CA GLY A 420 7.50 -18.97 -25.70
C GLY A 420 6.65 -19.96 -24.89
N HIS A 421 7.27 -20.79 -24.06
CA HIS A 421 6.58 -21.73 -23.15
C HIS A 421 5.77 -21.03 -22.05
N ARG A 422 6.06 -19.75 -21.77
CA ARG A 422 5.32 -18.94 -20.78
C ARG A 422 4.13 -18.18 -21.36
N MET A 423 3.91 -18.26 -22.67
CA MET A 423 2.81 -17.56 -23.33
C MET A 423 1.46 -17.99 -22.73
N PRO A 424 0.52 -17.05 -22.47
CA PRO A 424 -0.81 -17.38 -21.98
C PRO A 424 -1.50 -18.38 -22.90
N LYS A 425 -1.97 -19.50 -22.35
CA LYS A 425 -2.77 -20.46 -23.10
C LYS A 425 -4.14 -19.84 -23.39
N LYS A 426 -4.55 -19.80 -24.66
CA LYS A 426 -5.92 -19.40 -25.03
C LYS A 426 -6.90 -20.32 -24.30
N ARG A 427 -7.84 -19.74 -23.56
CA ARG A 427 -9.00 -20.48 -23.04
C ARG A 427 -9.81 -20.98 -24.24
N GLU A 428 -9.95 -22.29 -24.39
CA GLU A 428 -10.96 -22.85 -25.27
C GLU A 428 -12.32 -22.40 -24.76
N THR A 429 -13.02 -21.58 -25.54
CA THR A 429 -14.43 -21.27 -25.27
C THR A 429 -15.20 -22.58 -25.38
N ARG A 430 -15.72 -23.10 -24.26
CA ARG A 430 -16.73 -24.16 -24.30
C ARG A 430 -17.89 -23.62 -25.14
N SER A 431 -18.07 -24.15 -26.34
CA SER A 431 -19.27 -23.86 -27.13
C SER A 431 -20.47 -24.23 -26.28
N SER A 432 -21.32 -23.25 -25.95
CA SER A 432 -22.62 -23.52 -25.36
C SER A 432 -23.38 -24.44 -26.32
N LYS A 433 -23.57 -25.72 -25.94
CA LYS A 433 -24.54 -26.56 -26.63
C LYS A 433 -25.91 -25.88 -26.47
N PRO A 434 -26.71 -25.71 -27.53
CA PRO A 434 -28.04 -25.15 -27.39
C PRO A 434 -28.89 -26.09 -26.53
N ASN A 435 -29.45 -25.56 -25.44
CA ASN A 435 -30.44 -26.27 -24.61
C ASN A 435 -31.71 -26.50 -25.44
N GLN A 436 -31.83 -27.66 -26.08
CA GLN A 436 -33.12 -28.22 -26.50
C GLN A 436 -33.69 -29.03 -25.34
N ALA A 437 -34.36 -28.36 -24.41
CA ALA A 437 -35.34 -28.95 -23.51
C ALA A 437 -36.15 -27.82 -22.86
N LEU A 438 -37.47 -28.03 -22.75
CA LEU A 438 -38.51 -27.14 -22.21
C LEU A 438 -39.13 -26.12 -23.17
N LEU A 439 -39.86 -26.64 -24.17
CA LEU A 439 -41.05 -25.95 -24.70
C LEU A 439 -42.03 -26.94 -25.33
N VAL A 440 -42.59 -27.84 -24.52
CA VAL A 440 -43.81 -28.59 -24.87
C VAL A 440 -44.59 -28.84 -23.59
N SER A 441 -45.58 -28.00 -23.32
CA SER A 441 -46.90 -28.38 -22.78
C SER A 441 -47.63 -27.11 -22.35
N LEU A 442 -48.38 -26.50 -23.27
CA LEU A 442 -49.55 -25.68 -23.00
C LEU A 442 -50.07 -25.28 -24.38
N LEU A 443 -50.95 -26.12 -24.91
CA LEU A 443 -52.05 -25.89 -25.86
C LEU A 443 -52.45 -27.27 -26.43
N ASP A 444 -53.76 -27.46 -26.55
CA ASP A 444 -54.48 -28.63 -27.06
C ASP A 444 -54.88 -29.71 -26.03
N HIS A 445 -55.62 -29.27 -25.01
CA HIS A 445 -56.75 -30.06 -24.51
C HIS A 445 -58.01 -29.46 -25.15
N ASP A 446 -58.44 -30.02 -26.28
CA ASP A 446 -59.87 -30.19 -26.53
C ASP A 446 -60.15 -31.06 -27.77
N MET A 447 -61.19 -31.87 -27.62
CA MET A 447 -62.02 -32.52 -28.65
C MET A 447 -61.60 -33.89 -29.20
N ASN A 448 -62.09 -34.94 -28.53
CA ASN A 448 -63.08 -35.86 -29.12
C ASN A 448 -63.93 -36.46 -27.99
N VAL A 449 -65.13 -35.93 -27.75
CA VAL A 449 -66.44 -36.41 -28.28
C VAL A 449 -66.80 -37.80 -27.74
N VAL A 450 -67.65 -37.83 -26.70
CA VAL A 450 -69.04 -38.33 -26.72
C VAL A 450 -69.85 -37.54 -25.69
#